data_AF-A0A1E3ALX4-F1
#
_entry.id   AF-A0A1E3ALX4-F1
#
_cell.length_a   1.000
_cell.length_b   1.000
_cell.length_c   1.000
_cell.angle_alpha   90.00
_cell.angle_beta   90.00
_cell.angle_gamma   90.00
#
_symmetry.space_group_name_H-M   'P 1'
#
loop_
_entity.id
_entity.type
_entity.pdbx_description
1 polymer ?
#
loop_
_entity_poly.entity_id
_entity_poly.type
_entity_poly.pdbx_seq_one_letter_code
_entity_poly.pdbx_strand_id
1 'polypeptide(L)'
;MHTSLMHIYDYSTYKPIGNCVDLINKWNEQGAEIVYCTSRKEKQVAIIADILKKNGFCGTKLYYRGKDQTYSEIIEQVKPDILIEDDCKSIGGKTQMCIYHVREIIRQQIHSIAVAEFKGIDHLPDQISELQDTK
;
A
#
# COMPACT_ATOMS: atom_id res chain seq x y z
N MET A 1 -21.64 -22.18 8.83
CA MET A 1 -20.24 -22.32 8.38
C MET A 1 -19.37 -21.55 9.37
N HIS A 2 -18.63 -22.25 10.22
CA HIS A 2 -17.66 -21.65 11.14
C HIS A 2 -16.37 -21.42 10.35
N THR A 3 -16.17 -20.23 9.80
CA THR A 3 -14.86 -19.87 9.24
C THR A 3 -13.93 -19.68 10.42
N SER A 4 -13.04 -20.65 10.67
CA SER A 4 -12.06 -20.59 11.75
C SER A 4 -11.22 -19.32 11.61
N LEU A 5 -11.15 -18.53 12.69
CA LEU A 5 -10.31 -17.33 12.81
C LEU A 5 -8.84 -17.58 12.41
N MET A 6 -8.37 -18.84 12.39
CA MET A 6 -7.02 -19.21 11.96
C MET A 6 -6.72 -18.87 10.49
N HIS A 7 -7.71 -18.87 9.59
CA HIS A 7 -7.46 -18.57 8.17
C HIS A 7 -7.16 -17.10 7.88
N ILE A 8 -7.66 -16.17 8.72
CA ILE A 8 -7.44 -14.72 8.52
C ILE A 8 -5.97 -14.35 8.78
N TYR A 9 -5.23 -15.16 9.55
CA TYR A 9 -3.82 -14.92 9.84
C TYR A 9 -2.87 -15.77 9.00
N ASP A 10 -3.39 -16.62 8.11
CA ASP A 10 -2.58 -17.30 7.12
C ASP A 10 -2.41 -16.42 5.88
N TYR A 11 -1.52 -15.44 6.01
CA TYR A 11 -1.21 -14.49 4.94
C TYR A 11 -0.78 -15.18 3.65
N SER A 12 -0.20 -16.39 3.72
CA SER A 12 0.25 -17.12 2.52
C SER A 12 -0.89 -17.48 1.55
N THR A 13 -2.13 -17.47 2.03
CA THR A 13 -3.34 -17.71 1.24
C THR A 13 -3.91 -16.46 0.58
N TYR A 14 -3.36 -15.28 0.88
CA TYR A 14 -3.86 -14.01 0.38
C TYR A 14 -3.67 -13.91 -1.12
N LYS A 15 -4.66 -13.33 -1.79
CA LYS A 15 -4.68 -13.14 -3.25
C LYS A 15 -4.77 -11.65 -3.59
N PRO A 16 -4.18 -11.22 -4.72
CA PRO A 16 -4.42 -9.90 -5.26
C PRO A 16 -5.91 -9.65 -5.46
N ILE A 17 -6.34 -8.40 -5.24
CA ILE A 17 -7.70 -7.97 -5.51
C ILE A 17 -7.77 -7.51 -6.95
N GLY A 18 -8.68 -8.09 -7.72
CA GLY A 18 -8.96 -7.64 -9.09
C GLY A 18 -7.72 -7.67 -9.98
N ASN A 19 -7.51 -6.60 -10.74
CA ASN A 19 -6.44 -6.43 -11.71
C ASN A 19 -5.26 -5.58 -11.20
N CYS A 20 -5.08 -5.49 -9.88
CA CYS A 20 -4.10 -4.58 -9.29
C CYS A 20 -2.65 -4.86 -9.72
N VAL A 21 -2.30 -6.12 -9.98
CA VAL A 21 -0.95 -6.52 -10.44
C VAL A 21 -0.63 -5.86 -11.78
N ASP A 22 -1.52 -6.04 -12.78
CA ASP A 22 -1.34 -5.50 -14.11
C ASP A 22 -1.31 -3.96 -14.09
N LEU A 23 -2.17 -3.33 -13.29
CA LEU A 23 -2.22 -1.88 -13.17
C LEU A 23 -0.91 -1.31 -12.60
N ILE A 24 -0.39 -1.91 -11.52
CA ILE A 24 0.88 -1.49 -10.92
C ILE A 24 2.05 -1.72 -11.89
N ASN A 25 2.05 -2.84 -12.61
CA ASN A 25 3.06 -3.12 -13.63
C ASN A 25 3.02 -2.10 -14.77
N LYS A 26 1.83 -1.70 -15.24
CA LYS A 26 1.69 -0.63 -16.24
C LYS A 26 2.27 0.71 -15.75
N TRP A 27 2.06 1.09 -14.49
CA TRP A 27 2.68 2.31 -13.95
C TRP A 27 4.21 2.20 -13.92
N ASN A 28 4.76 1.03 -13.60
CA ASN A 28 6.19 0.79 -13.63
C ASN A 28 6.76 0.85 -15.06
N GLU A 29 6.06 0.28 -16.05
CA GLU A 29 6.43 0.37 -17.48
C GLU A 29 6.46 1.82 -17.99
N GLN A 30 5.66 2.70 -17.40
CA GLN A 30 5.67 4.14 -17.65
C GLN A 30 6.78 4.90 -16.91
N GLY A 31 7.63 4.19 -16.15
CA GLY A 31 8.79 4.75 -15.46
C GLY A 31 8.57 5.08 -13.98
N ALA A 32 7.42 4.72 -13.38
CA ALA A 32 7.22 4.91 -11.95
C ALA A 32 8.10 3.95 -11.13
N GLU A 33 8.78 4.46 -10.10
CA GLU A 33 9.40 3.60 -9.09
C GLU A 33 8.32 3.10 -8.13
N ILE A 34 8.05 1.79 -8.16
CA ILE A 34 7.08 1.16 -7.26
C ILE A 34 7.79 0.67 -6.00
N VAL A 35 7.30 1.13 -4.85
CA VAL A 35 7.70 0.66 -3.52
C VAL A 35 6.47 0.33 -2.69
N TYR A 36 6.60 -0.66 -1.82
CA TYR A 36 5.53 -1.09 -0.93
C TYR A 36 5.84 -0.68 0.50
N CYS A 37 4.80 -0.36 1.26
CA CYS A 37 4.90 -0.09 2.69
C CYS A 37 3.95 -1.00 3.45
N THR A 38 4.37 -1.50 4.62
CA THR A 38 3.49 -2.28 5.50
C THR A 38 3.69 -1.95 6.97
N SER A 39 2.59 -1.95 7.72
CA SER A 39 2.58 -1.80 9.18
C SER A 39 2.93 -3.10 9.92
N ARG A 40 2.97 -4.23 9.19
CA ARG A 40 3.30 -5.57 9.69
C ARG A 40 4.78 -5.68 10.09
N LYS A 41 5.10 -6.69 10.90
CA LYS A 41 6.43 -6.85 11.50
C LYS A 41 6.98 -8.26 11.32
N GLU A 42 8.31 -8.36 11.39
CA GLU A 42 9.07 -9.61 11.50
C GLU A 42 8.69 -10.62 10.41
N LYS A 43 8.36 -11.87 10.80
CA LYS A 43 8.06 -12.98 9.88
C LYS A 43 6.96 -12.65 8.87
N GLN A 44 6.03 -11.77 9.21
CA GLN A 44 4.94 -11.37 8.31
C GLN A 44 5.46 -10.60 7.09
N VAL A 45 6.55 -9.83 7.24
CA VAL A 45 7.15 -9.06 6.15
C VAL A 45 7.71 -10.00 5.08
N ALA A 46 8.37 -11.09 5.48
CA ALA A 46 8.87 -12.11 4.55
C ALA A 46 7.72 -12.76 3.77
N ILE A 47 6.62 -13.09 4.43
CA ILE A 47 5.44 -13.67 3.78
C ILE A 47 4.84 -12.69 2.76
N ILE A 48 4.73 -11.40 3.10
CA ILE A 48 4.24 -10.36 2.17
C ILE A 48 5.17 -10.24 0.96
N ALA A 49 6.48 -10.20 1.19
CA ALA A 49 7.46 -10.15 0.10
C ALA A 49 7.33 -11.36 -0.84
N ASP A 50 7.10 -12.56 -0.30
CA ASP A 50 6.90 -13.77 -1.10
C ASP A 50 5.58 -13.73 -1.88
N ILE A 51 4.50 -13.20 -1.30
CA ILE A 51 3.21 -13.00 -1.99
C ILE A 51 3.37 -12.03 -3.16
N LEU A 52 4.05 -10.89 -2.95
CA LEU A 52 4.30 -9.91 -4.00
C LEU A 52 5.06 -10.55 -5.17
N LYS A 53 6.16 -11.26 -4.86
CA LYS A 53 6.97 -11.96 -5.87
C LYS A 53 6.18 -13.05 -6.60
N LYS A 54 5.49 -13.91 -5.87
CA LYS A 54 4.73 -15.05 -6.44
C LYS A 54 3.62 -14.59 -7.39
N ASN A 55 3.01 -13.44 -7.11
CA ASN A 55 1.91 -12.90 -7.92
C ASN A 55 2.39 -11.93 -9.01
N GLY A 56 3.70 -11.73 -9.18
CA GLY A 56 4.23 -10.93 -10.30
C GLY A 56 4.11 -9.41 -10.12
N PHE A 57 4.04 -8.93 -8.87
CA PHE A 57 4.14 -7.50 -8.60
C PHE A 57 5.57 -7.02 -8.91
N CYS A 58 5.68 -5.98 -9.74
CA CYS A 58 6.92 -5.22 -9.89
C CYS A 58 7.24 -4.42 -8.62
N GLY A 59 8.39 -3.76 -8.57
CA GLY A 59 8.79 -2.88 -7.48
C GLY A 59 10.14 -3.24 -6.87
N THR A 60 10.75 -2.25 -6.23
CA THR A 60 12.15 -2.32 -5.82
C THR A 60 12.31 -2.72 -4.36
N LYS A 61 11.36 -2.33 -3.50
CA LYS A 61 11.48 -2.42 -2.04
C LYS A 61 10.14 -2.65 -1.35
N LEU A 62 10.18 -3.36 -0.22
CA LEU A 62 9.11 -3.42 0.78
C LEU A 62 9.64 -2.80 2.07
N TYR A 63 9.14 -1.62 2.41
CA TYR A 63 9.44 -0.94 3.66
C TYR A 63 8.49 -1.40 4.76
N TYR A 64 9.05 -1.57 5.96
CA TYR A 64 8.30 -1.92 7.17
C TYR A 64 8.96 -1.23 8.35
N ARG A 65 8.18 -0.99 9.41
CA ARG A 65 8.65 -0.19 10.55
C ARG A 65 9.59 -1.00 11.43
N GLY A 66 10.66 -0.34 11.88
CA GLY A 66 11.51 -0.82 12.96
C GLY A 66 10.77 -0.96 14.29
N LYS A 67 11.49 -1.43 15.33
CA LYS A 67 10.93 -1.66 16.67
C LYS A 67 10.28 -0.39 17.24
N ASP A 68 10.98 0.73 17.11
CA ASP A 68 10.63 2.01 17.72
C ASP A 68 10.18 3.06 16.68
N GLN A 69 9.90 2.61 15.45
CA GLN A 69 9.42 3.46 14.36
C GLN A 69 7.89 3.33 14.25
N THR A 70 7.24 4.46 14.07
CA THR A 70 5.84 4.58 13.66
C THR A 70 5.70 4.24 12.17
N TYR A 71 4.47 3.97 11.72
CA TYR A 71 4.25 3.70 10.31
C TYR A 71 4.41 4.97 9.44
N SER A 72 4.01 6.13 9.95
CA SER A 72 4.18 7.41 9.24
C SER A 72 5.63 7.82 9.05
N GLU A 73 6.52 7.49 9.99
CA GLU A 73 7.96 7.70 9.81
C GLU A 73 8.55 6.90 8.64
N ILE A 74 7.93 5.79 8.21
CA ILE A 74 8.32 5.12 6.97
C ILE A 74 7.98 6.01 5.78
N ILE A 75 6.76 6.53 5.72
CA ILE A 75 6.33 7.39 4.62
C ILE A 75 7.19 8.66 4.56
N GLU A 76 7.56 9.21 5.72
CA GLU A 76 8.50 10.33 5.81
C GLU A 76 9.92 10.01 5.34
N GLN A 77 10.35 8.76 5.49
CA GLN A 77 11.64 8.29 4.98
C GLN A 77 11.59 8.04 3.47
N VAL A 78 10.52 7.41 2.99
CA VAL A 78 10.32 7.06 1.58
C VAL A 78 10.06 8.30 0.73
N LYS A 79 9.29 9.27 1.25
CA LYS A 79 8.88 10.51 0.58
C LYS A 79 8.37 10.25 -0.85
N PRO A 80 7.31 9.45 -1.02
CA PRO A 80 6.80 9.15 -2.35
C PRO A 80 6.14 10.40 -2.97
N ASP A 81 6.25 10.55 -4.28
CA ASP A 81 5.47 11.58 -4.99
C ASP A 81 3.97 11.30 -4.91
N ILE A 82 3.59 10.01 -4.99
CA ILE A 82 2.21 9.53 -4.88
C ILE A 82 2.12 8.45 -3.80
N LEU A 83 1.21 8.62 -2.83
CA LEU A 83 0.87 7.61 -1.84
C LEU A 83 -0.55 7.09 -2.09
N ILE A 84 -0.67 5.79 -2.40
CA ILE A 84 -1.96 5.10 -2.49
C ILE A 84 -2.14 4.27 -1.21
N GLU A 85 -3.17 4.54 -0.43
CA GLU A 85 -3.53 3.78 0.77
C GLU A 85 -5.04 3.56 0.87
N ASP A 86 -5.48 2.58 1.66
CA ASP A 86 -6.91 2.39 1.89
C ASP A 86 -7.47 3.45 2.85
N ASP A 87 -8.77 3.71 2.75
CA ASP A 87 -9.42 4.72 3.59
C ASP A 87 -9.67 4.27 5.04
N CYS A 88 -9.24 3.05 5.40
CA CYS A 88 -9.28 2.47 6.75
C CYS A 88 -10.65 2.57 7.44
N LYS A 89 -11.76 2.58 6.69
CA LYS A 89 -13.11 2.86 7.21
C LYS A 89 -13.51 1.95 8.37
N SER A 90 -13.15 0.68 8.33
CA SER A 90 -13.52 -0.29 9.38
C SER A 90 -12.85 -0.03 10.74
N ILE A 91 -11.74 0.70 10.78
CA ILE A 91 -10.92 0.89 12.00
C ILE A 91 -10.81 2.34 12.49
N GLY A 92 -11.52 3.28 11.85
CA GLY A 92 -11.52 4.70 12.26
C GLY A 92 -11.24 5.69 11.13
N GLY A 93 -11.18 5.23 9.89
CA GLY A 93 -11.12 6.06 8.70
C GLY A 93 -9.84 6.90 8.62
N LYS A 94 -10.01 8.18 8.28
CA LYS A 94 -8.94 9.19 8.23
C LYS A 94 -8.02 9.22 9.45
N THR A 95 -8.54 8.93 10.64
CA THR A 95 -7.70 8.92 11.86
C THR A 95 -6.68 7.79 11.90
N GLN A 96 -6.88 6.73 11.10
CA GLN A 96 -5.98 5.58 10.98
C GLN A 96 -5.11 5.61 9.72
N MET A 97 -5.50 6.38 8.71
CA MET A 97 -4.72 6.55 7.49
C MET A 97 -3.36 7.21 7.78
N CYS A 98 -2.32 6.66 7.17
CA CYS A 98 -0.94 6.99 7.44
C CYS A 98 -0.60 8.44 7.09
N ILE A 99 -1.12 8.95 5.97
CA ILE A 99 -0.85 10.32 5.49
C ILE A 99 -1.18 11.40 6.53
N TYR A 100 -2.17 11.20 7.39
CA TYR A 100 -2.56 12.20 8.40
C TYR A 100 -1.62 12.25 9.60
N HIS A 101 -0.73 11.26 9.75
CA HIS A 101 0.30 11.21 10.79
C HIS A 101 1.70 11.56 10.27
N VAL A 102 1.82 11.88 8.99
CA VAL A 102 3.04 12.41 8.37
C VAL A 102 3.17 13.89 8.72
N ARG A 103 4.37 14.34 9.09
CA ARG A 103 4.68 15.75 9.35
C ARG A 103 4.20 16.62 8.19
N GLU A 104 3.54 17.72 8.53
CA GLU A 104 2.86 18.58 7.57
C GLU A 104 3.76 19.03 6.40
N ILE A 105 4.99 19.44 6.69
CA ILE A 105 5.95 19.88 5.67
C ILE A 105 6.28 18.79 4.63
N ILE A 106 6.27 17.51 5.04
CA ILE A 106 6.48 16.38 4.13
C ILE A 106 5.16 16.03 3.46
N ARG A 107 4.05 15.99 4.20
CA ARG A 107 2.73 15.67 3.68
C ARG A 107 2.33 16.56 2.51
N GLN A 108 2.65 17.85 2.54
CA GLN A 108 2.35 18.81 1.46
C GLN A 108 3.08 18.49 0.14
N GLN A 109 4.11 17.63 0.17
CA GLN A 109 4.87 17.20 -1.00
C GLN A 109 4.38 15.86 -1.56
N ILE A 110 3.44 15.19 -0.88
CA ILE A 110 2.94 13.87 -1.24
C ILE A 110 1.53 14.02 -1.80
N HIS A 111 1.31 13.59 -3.04
CA HIS A 111 -0.03 13.43 -3.58
C HIS A 111 -0.66 12.14 -3.02
N SER A 112 -1.65 12.28 -2.13
CA SER A 112 -2.28 11.13 -1.46
C SER A 112 -3.61 10.75 -2.11
N ILE A 113 -3.72 9.48 -2.49
CA ILE A 113 -4.93 8.88 -3.05
C ILE A 113 -5.45 7.84 -2.04
N ALA A 114 -6.64 8.09 -1.52
CA ALA A 114 -7.33 7.16 -0.62
C ALA A 114 -8.26 6.27 -1.43
N VAL A 115 -8.09 4.95 -1.34
CA VAL A 115 -8.99 3.98 -1.99
C VAL A 115 -9.93 3.35 -1.00
N ALA A 116 -11.15 3.03 -1.43
CA ALA A 116 -12.12 2.40 -0.54
C ALA A 116 -11.61 1.05 -0.03
N GLU A 117 -11.68 0.86 1.29
CA GLU A 117 -11.29 -0.40 1.94
C GLU A 117 -11.93 -1.62 1.24
N PHE A 118 -11.12 -2.66 1.00
CA PHE A 118 -11.48 -3.91 0.32
C PHE A 118 -11.88 -3.81 -1.16
N LYS A 119 -11.80 -2.64 -1.80
CA LYS A 119 -12.14 -2.47 -3.22
C LYS A 119 -10.96 -2.65 -4.18
N GLY A 120 -9.73 -2.61 -3.67
CA GLY A 120 -8.54 -2.60 -4.51
C GLY A 120 -8.40 -1.29 -5.29
N ILE A 121 -7.59 -1.33 -6.36
CA ILE A 121 -7.16 -0.13 -7.09
C ILE A 121 -7.61 -0.10 -8.56
N ASP A 122 -8.41 -1.08 -9.00
CA ASP A 122 -8.81 -1.26 -10.41
C ASP A 122 -9.56 -0.07 -11.03
N HIS A 123 -10.09 0.83 -10.19
CA HIS A 123 -10.79 2.03 -10.63
C HIS A 123 -9.86 3.23 -10.87
N LEU A 124 -8.58 3.11 -10.53
CA LEU A 124 -7.58 4.14 -10.79
C LEU A 124 -7.14 4.11 -12.27
N PRO A 125 -6.76 5.25 -12.84
CA PRO A 125 -6.32 5.32 -14.23
C PRO A 125 -5.04 4.52 -14.45
N ASP A 126 -4.89 3.96 -15.64
CA ASP A 126 -3.66 3.26 -16.01
C ASP A 126 -2.54 4.20 -16.46
N GLN A 127 -2.86 5.44 -16.82
CA GLN A 127 -1.86 6.49 -17.08
C GLN A 127 -1.38 7.12 -15.78
N ILE A 128 -0.07 7.04 -15.52
CA ILE A 128 0.54 7.57 -14.29
C ILE A 128 0.34 9.08 -14.14
N SER A 129 0.30 9.81 -15.25
CA SER A 129 0.06 11.26 -15.25
C SER A 129 -1.34 11.62 -14.72
N GLU A 130 -2.33 10.76 -14.94
CA GLU A 130 -3.71 11.00 -14.48
C GLU A 130 -3.88 10.73 -12.98
N LEU A 131 -2.95 10.00 -12.34
CA LEU A 131 -2.98 9.82 -10.90
C LEU A 131 -2.78 11.16 -10.17
N GLN A 132 -1.96 12.07 -10.68
CA GLN A 132 -1.72 13.38 -10.06
C GLN A 132 -2.96 14.29 -10.07
N ASP A 133 -3.90 14.04 -10.97
CA ASP A 133 -5.14 14.79 -11.13
C ASP A 133 -6.31 14.19 -10.32
N THR A 134 -6.07 13.05 -9.65
CA THR A 134 -7.09 12.37 -8.85
C THR A 134 -7.36 13.19 -7.57
N LYS A 135 -8.60 13.63 -7.38
CA LYS A 135 -9.03 14.46 -6.22
C LYS A 135 -9.53 13.64 -5.04
#